data_AF-A0AAF0BF61-F1
#
_entry.id   AF-A0AAF0BF61-F1
#
_cell.length_a   1.000
_cell.length_b   1.000
_cell.length_c   1.000
_cell.angle_alpha   90.00
_cell.angle_beta   90.00
_cell.angle_gamma   90.00
#
_symmetry.space_group_name_H-M   'P 1'
#
loop_
_entity.id
_entity.type
_entity.pdbx_description
1 polymer ?
#
loop_
_entity_poly.entity_id
_entity_poly.type
_entity_poly.pdbx_seq_one_letter_code
_entity_poly.pdbx_strand_id
1 'polypeptide(L)'
;MIYKRWKSILLLFATIPFIISIFLQEGITLFYLSNSYFYLSAPFLILGLFGLIFKDGTFDLFQYSWRKWKPSVFSQKNSKNDDDSERNVQTLSQSMGNWYIGFLKIGGSLLAISLIFLIAYYII
;
A
#
# COMPACT_ATOMS: atom_id res chain seq x y z
N MET A 1 -16.55 14.32 -2.09
CA MET A 1 -15.47 14.88 -2.94
C MET A 1 -14.27 13.93 -3.09
N ILE A 2 -13.79 13.28 -2.00
CA ILE A 2 -12.64 12.34 -2.02
C ILE A 2 -12.78 11.19 -3.03
N TYR A 3 -13.94 10.52 -3.13
CA TYR A 3 -14.16 9.42 -4.08
C TYR A 3 -13.96 9.82 -5.55
N LYS A 4 -14.27 11.07 -5.91
CA LYS A 4 -14.08 11.58 -7.28
C LYS A 4 -12.59 11.70 -7.60
N ARG A 5 -11.76 12.06 -6.62
CA ARG A 5 -10.30 12.20 -6.77
C ARG A 5 -9.63 10.86 -7.07
N TRP A 6 -9.99 9.80 -6.34
CA TRP A 6 -9.43 8.46 -6.57
C TRP A 6 -9.77 7.90 -7.95
N LYS A 7 -11.00 8.12 -8.43
CA LYS A 7 -11.41 7.73 -9.78
C LYS A 7 -10.60 8.47 -10.85
N SER A 8 -10.40 9.78 -10.70
CA SER A 8 -9.58 10.55 -11.63
C SER A 8 -8.12 10.11 -11.64
N ILE A 9 -7.54 9.79 -10.47
CA ILE A 9 -6.17 9.28 -10.37
C ILE A 9 -6.06 7.91 -11.07
N LEU A 10 -7.00 6.99 -10.79
CA LEU A 10 -7.03 5.68 -11.43
C LEU A 10 -7.15 5.82 -12.95
N LEU A 11 -8.02 6.72 -13.43
CA LEU A 11 -8.23 6.95 -14.86
C LEU A 11 -6.95 7.49 -15.52
N LEU A 12 -6.25 8.42 -14.86
CA LEU A 12 -4.97 8.94 -15.33
C LEU A 12 -3.91 7.84 -15.45
N PHE A 13 -3.76 6.99 -14.43
CA PHE A 13 -2.81 5.87 -14.51
C PHE A 13 -3.26 4.77 -15.47
N ALA A 14 -4.56 4.61 -15.69
CA ALA A 14 -5.09 3.66 -16.66
C ALA A 14 -4.79 4.06 -18.11
N THR A 15 -4.73 5.36 -18.43
CA THR A 15 -4.49 5.83 -19.81
C THR A 15 -3.01 5.92 -20.18
N ILE A 16 -2.11 6.04 -19.20
CA ILE A 16 -0.66 6.19 -19.44
C ILE A 16 -0.09 5.05 -20.32
N PRO A 17 -0.34 3.76 -20.05
CA PRO A 17 0.20 2.67 -20.88
C PRO A 17 -0.27 2.74 -22.33
N PHE A 18 -1.54 3.09 -22.57
CA PHE A 18 -2.09 3.26 -23.92
C PHE A 18 -1.40 4.40 -24.67
N ILE A 19 -1.21 5.55 -24.02
CA ILE A 19 -0.55 6.70 -24.64
C ILE A 19 0.90 6.33 -24.99
N ILE A 20 1.63 5.72 -24.05
CA ILE A 20 3.02 5.29 -24.26
C ILE A 20 3.12 4.30 -25.43
N SER A 21 2.23 3.30 -25.51
CA SER A 21 2.20 2.35 -26.64
C SER A 21 1.99 3.03 -27.99
N ILE A 22 1.13 4.05 -28.07
CA ILE A 22 0.90 4.80 -29.31
C ILE A 22 2.16 5.54 -29.76
N PHE A 23 2.92 6.11 -28.81
CA PHE A 23 4.14 6.87 -29.12
C PHE A 23 5.34 5.99 -29.51
N LEU A 24 5.45 4.79 -28.94
CA LEU A 24 6.59 3.89 -29.18
C LEU A 24 6.50 3.10 -30.50
N GLN A 25 5.37 3.15 -31.22
CA GLN A 25 5.11 2.37 -32.44
C GLN A 25 5.33 0.84 -32.30
N GLU A 26 5.55 0.35 -31.08
CA GLU A 26 5.49 -1.07 -30.77
C GLU A 26 4.04 -1.50 -30.95
N GLY A 27 3.80 -2.53 -31.77
CA GLY A 27 2.47 -3.06 -31.98
C GLY A 27 1.81 -3.31 -30.63
N ILE A 28 0.57 -2.81 -30.46
CA ILE A 28 -0.17 -2.93 -29.21
C ILE A 28 -0.49 -4.42 -29.01
N THR A 29 0.41 -5.13 -28.34
CA THR A 29 0.17 -6.51 -27.93
C THR A 29 -0.51 -6.50 -26.57
N LEU A 30 -1.48 -7.41 -26.41
CA LEU A 30 -2.16 -7.62 -25.12
C LEU A 30 -1.14 -7.96 -24.02
N PHE A 31 -0.06 -8.65 -24.37
CA PHE A 31 1.04 -8.97 -23.47
C PHE A 31 1.79 -7.73 -22.96
N TYR A 32 2.17 -6.81 -23.86
CA TYR A 32 2.82 -5.55 -23.46
C TYR A 32 1.93 -4.73 -22.53
N LEU A 33 0.64 -4.65 -22.87
CA LEU A 33 -0.32 -3.86 -22.11
C LEU A 33 -0.53 -4.46 -20.71
N SER A 34 -0.65 -5.78 -20.61
CA SER A 34 -0.68 -6.52 -19.34
C SER A 34 0.53 -6.19 -18.47
N ASN A 35 1.75 -6.31 -19.01
CA ASN A 35 2.98 -6.06 -18.27
C ASN A 35 3.08 -4.60 -17.81
N SER A 36 2.72 -3.67 -18.68
CA SER A 36 2.72 -2.23 -18.35
C SER A 36 1.80 -1.92 -17.17
N TYR A 37 0.57 -2.46 -17.17
CA TYR A 37 -0.33 -2.32 -16.03
C TYR A 37 0.18 -3.03 -14.77
N PHE A 38 0.83 -4.18 -14.91
CA PHE A 38 1.42 -4.90 -13.80
C PHE A 38 2.51 -4.07 -13.11
N TYR A 39 3.49 -3.57 -13.88
CA TYR A 39 4.56 -2.74 -13.35
C TYR A 39 4.05 -1.45 -12.72
N LEU A 40 3.01 -0.85 -13.31
CA LEU A 40 2.40 0.35 -12.76
C LEU A 40 1.64 0.06 -11.46
N SER A 41 1.04 -1.12 -11.31
CA SER A 41 0.33 -1.53 -10.09
C SER A 41 1.26 -1.81 -8.90
N ALA A 42 2.45 -2.33 -9.17
CA ALA A 42 3.40 -2.80 -8.16
C ALA A 42 3.74 -1.76 -7.08
N PRO A 43 4.17 -0.52 -7.39
CA PRO A 43 4.51 0.46 -6.35
C PRO A 43 3.31 0.84 -5.48
N PHE A 44 2.10 0.91 -6.06
CA PHE A 44 0.88 1.21 -5.28
C PHE A 44 0.51 0.06 -4.34
N LEU A 45 0.62 -1.18 -4.79
CA LEU A 45 0.38 -2.35 -3.96
C LEU A 45 1.41 -2.49 -2.86
N ILE A 46 2.69 -2.27 -3.16
CA ILE A 46 3.77 -2.31 -2.18
C ILE A 46 3.48 -1.28 -1.07
N LEU A 47 3.26 -0.02 -1.42
CA LEU A 47 2.95 1.03 -0.43
C LEU A 47 1.66 0.76 0.34
N GLY A 48 0.62 0.27 -0.34
CA GLY A 48 -0.67 -0.07 0.27
C GLY A 48 -0.58 -1.24 1.25
N LEU A 49 0.17 -2.29 0.90
CA LEU A 49 0.40 -3.46 1.75
C LEU A 49 1.29 -3.11 2.94
N PHE A 50 2.35 -2.32 2.73
CA PHE A 50 3.13 -1.79 3.84
C PHE A 50 2.23 -1.03 4.81
N GLY A 51 1.44 -0.07 4.33
CA GLY A 51 0.49 0.68 5.15
C GLY A 51 -0.50 -0.20 5.92
N LEU A 52 -0.94 -1.31 5.32
CA LEU A 52 -1.79 -2.31 5.98
C LEU A 52 -1.03 -3.03 7.11
N ILE A 53 0.18 -3.53 6.85
CA ILE A 53 1.03 -4.21 7.84
C ILE A 53 1.31 -3.31 9.05
N PHE A 54 1.56 -2.02 8.79
CA PHE A 54 1.76 -1.02 9.84
C PHE A 54 0.49 -0.80 10.69
N LYS A 55 -0.70 -0.77 10.05
CA LYS A 55 -1.96 -0.63 10.75
C LYS A 55 -2.33 -1.88 11.56
N ASP A 56 -1.98 -3.08 11.12
CA ASP A 56 -2.36 -4.32 11.80
C ASP A 56 -1.62 -4.54 13.14
N GLY A 57 -0.87 -3.55 13.64
CA GLY A 57 -0.22 -3.63 14.96
C GLY A 57 1.14 -4.33 14.92
N THR A 58 1.64 -4.70 13.73
CA THR A 58 3.00 -5.25 13.55
C THR A 58 4.06 -4.31 14.14
N PHE A 59 3.86 -2.99 14.01
CA PHE A 59 4.75 -1.99 14.58
C PHE A 59 4.62 -1.85 16.09
N ASP A 60 3.44 -2.11 16.66
CA ASP A 60 3.26 -2.11 18.11
C ASP A 60 3.98 -3.31 18.73
N LEU A 61 3.95 -4.48 18.07
CA LEU A 61 4.75 -5.65 18.45
C LEU A 61 6.26 -5.39 18.35
N PHE A 62 6.69 -4.69 17.29
CA PHE A 62 8.09 -4.28 17.15
C PHE A 62 8.51 -3.30 18.24
N GLN A 63 7.69 -2.28 18.53
CA GLN A 63 7.94 -1.31 19.60
C GLN A 63 7.98 -1.97 20.98
N TYR A 64 7.06 -2.89 21.25
CA TYR A 64 7.02 -3.68 22.48
C TYR A 64 8.25 -4.57 22.61
N SER A 65 8.66 -5.24 21.53
CA SER A 65 9.88 -6.06 21.50
C SER A 65 11.13 -5.22 21.70
N TRP A 66 11.22 -4.04 21.09
CA TRP A 66 12.34 -3.13 21.25
C TRP A 66 12.45 -2.57 22.68
N ARG A 67 11.31 -2.26 23.32
CA ARG A 67 11.27 -1.88 24.75
C ARG A 67 11.77 -3.00 25.65
N LYS A 68 11.45 -4.27 25.35
CA LYS A 68 11.98 -5.43 26.10
C LYS A 68 13.49 -5.61 25.95
N TRP A 69 14.05 -5.32 24.78
CA TRP A 69 15.47 -5.53 24.49
C TRP A 69 16.40 -4.41 24.93
N LYS A 70 15.86 -3.23 25.30
CA LYS A 70 16.67 -2.10 25.80
C LYS A 70 16.17 -1.62 27.18
N PRO A 71 16.35 -2.41 28.26
CA PRO A 71 15.90 -2.01 29.60
C PRO A 71 16.64 -0.75 30.11
N SER A 72 17.88 -0.51 29.66
CA SER A 72 18.78 0.46 30.27
C SER A 72 18.53 1.94 29.92
N VAL A 73 17.61 2.25 29.00
CA VAL A 73 17.30 3.65 28.62
C VAL A 73 15.92 4.10 29.11
N PHE A 74 15.00 3.18 29.37
CA PHE A 74 13.67 3.49 29.92
C PHE A 74 13.54 3.22 31.43
N SER A 75 14.41 2.38 31.99
CA SER A 75 14.40 2.08 33.43
C SER A 75 15.21 3.08 34.24
N GLN A 76 14.89 4.37 34.16
CA GLN A 76 15.35 5.32 35.19
C GLN A 76 14.42 6.52 35.38
N LYS A 77 13.11 6.29 35.47
CA LYS A 77 12.21 7.11 36.29
C LYS A 77 10.84 6.44 36.35
N ASN A 78 10.29 6.35 37.56
CA ASN A 78 8.93 5.91 37.90
C ASN A 78 8.78 4.42 38.23
N SER A 79 9.45 4.01 39.30
CA SER A 79 8.87 3.05 40.23
C SER A 79 7.70 3.75 40.95
N LYS A 80 6.48 3.55 40.45
CA LYS A 80 5.14 3.67 41.09
C LYS A 80 4.13 4.18 40.07
N ASN A 81 3.10 3.37 39.81
CA ASN A 81 1.90 3.61 38.98
C ASN A 81 1.93 2.99 37.57
N ASP A 82 2.28 1.70 37.46
CA ASP A 82 2.40 0.98 36.17
C ASP A 82 1.09 0.35 35.64
N ASP A 83 -0.08 0.53 36.27
CA ASP A 83 -1.35 -0.03 35.74
C ASP A 83 -2.14 0.94 34.83
N ASP A 84 -1.91 2.25 34.91
CA ASP A 84 -2.70 3.26 34.17
C ASP A 84 -1.99 3.85 32.95
N SER A 85 -0.67 3.66 32.82
CA SER A 85 0.12 4.23 31.73
C SER A 85 0.16 3.37 30.45
N GLU A 86 -0.19 2.08 30.54
CA GLU A 86 -0.35 1.21 29.37
C GLU A 86 -1.60 1.57 28.53
N ARG A 87 -2.62 2.21 29.13
CA ARG A 87 -3.89 2.51 28.45
C ARG A 87 -3.87 3.73 27.53
N ASN A 88 -2.83 4.58 27.60
CA ASN A 88 -2.81 5.87 26.91
C ASN A 88 -1.58 6.10 26.02
N VAL A 89 -0.89 5.02 25.65
CA VAL A 89 0.08 5.08 24.56
C VAL A 89 -0.71 4.88 23.27
N GLN A 90 -1.07 5.98 22.62
CA GLN A 90 -1.68 5.95 21.30
C GLN A 90 -0.80 5.09 20.38
N THR A 91 -1.29 3.91 20.01
CA THR A 91 -0.48 2.96 19.25
C THR A 91 -0.18 3.55 17.88
N LEU A 92 1.03 3.29 17.35
CA LEU A 92 1.38 3.80 16.01
C LEU A 92 0.42 3.23 14.96
N SER A 93 -0.09 2.02 15.19
CA SER A 93 -1.21 1.42 14.46
C SER A 93 -2.46 2.33 14.40
N GLN A 94 -2.85 2.95 15.53
CA GLN A 94 -4.01 3.86 15.60
C GLN A 94 -3.74 5.23 14.95
N SER A 95 -2.48 5.67 14.93
CA SER A 95 -2.07 6.90 14.24
C SER A 95 -2.03 6.71 12.71
N MET A 96 -1.84 5.48 12.25
CA MET A 96 -1.83 5.09 10.84
C MET A 96 -3.24 5.21 10.24
N GLY A 97 -3.60 6.41 9.77
CA GLY A 97 -4.90 6.66 9.14
C GLY A 97 -5.16 5.76 7.92
N ASN A 98 -6.37 5.86 7.33
CA ASN A 98 -6.82 4.98 6.24
C ASN A 98 -6.24 5.28 4.84
N TRP A 99 -5.06 5.90 4.75
CA TRP A 99 -4.44 6.30 3.49
C TRP A 99 -4.10 5.10 2.59
N TYR A 100 -3.62 4.01 3.21
CA TYR A 100 -3.22 2.76 2.56
C TYR A 100 -4.35 2.09 1.75
N ILE A 101 -5.61 2.29 2.16
CA ILE A 101 -6.80 1.77 1.47
C ILE A 101 -6.89 2.33 0.05
N GLY A 102 -6.55 3.61 -0.14
CA GLY A 102 -6.57 4.24 -1.45
C GLY A 102 -5.52 3.65 -2.40
N PHE A 103 -4.31 3.41 -1.89
CA PHE A 103 -3.22 2.77 -2.62
C PHE A 103 -3.56 1.31 -2.99
N LEU A 104 -4.14 0.54 -2.07
CA LEU A 104 -4.62 -0.81 -2.34
C LEU A 104 -5.74 -0.83 -3.40
N LYS A 105 -6.69 0.11 -3.33
CA LYS A 105 -7.78 0.20 -4.33
C LYS A 105 -7.25 0.53 -5.72
N ILE A 106 -6.34 1.49 -5.85
CA ILE A 106 -5.72 1.83 -7.13
C ILE A 106 -4.89 0.65 -7.64
N GLY A 107 -3.93 0.19 -6.84
CA GLY A 107 -3.02 -0.89 -7.22
C GLY A 107 -3.77 -2.19 -7.57
N GLY A 108 -4.75 -2.58 -6.75
CA GLY A 108 -5.57 -3.76 -7.00
C GLY A 108 -6.42 -3.65 -8.26
N SER A 109 -6.97 -2.46 -8.56
CA SER A 109 -7.73 -2.25 -9.80
C SER A 109 -6.83 -2.33 -11.04
N LEU A 110 -5.63 -1.73 -10.99
CA LEU A 110 -4.66 -1.83 -12.09
C LEU A 110 -4.19 -3.28 -12.30
N LEU A 111 -3.97 -4.02 -11.21
CA LEU A 111 -3.60 -5.42 -11.27
C LEU A 111 -4.73 -6.28 -11.87
N ALA A 112 -5.99 -6.02 -11.52
CA ALA A 112 -7.13 -6.69 -12.14
C ALA A 112 -7.19 -6.43 -13.65
N ILE A 113 -6.94 -5.19 -14.08
CA ILE A 113 -6.86 -4.83 -15.51
C ILE A 113 -5.71 -5.58 -16.21
N SER A 114 -4.53 -5.62 -15.57
CA SER A 114 -3.38 -6.39 -16.06
C SER A 114 -3.73 -7.86 -16.28
N LEU A 115 -4.37 -8.50 -15.29
CA LEU A 115 -4.79 -9.90 -15.40
C LEU A 115 -5.82 -10.13 -16.50
N ILE A 116 -6.76 -9.20 -16.70
CA ILE A 116 -7.73 -9.30 -17.80
C ILE A 116 -7.02 -9.32 -19.15
N PHE A 117 -6.04 -8.42 -19.36
CA PHE A 117 -5.26 -8.40 -20.59
C PHE A 117 -4.39 -9.65 -20.76
N LEU A 118 -3.81 -10.15 -19.68
CA LEU A 118 -3.04 -11.39 -19.71
C LEU A 118 -3.90 -12.59 -20.09
N ILE A 119 -5.09 -12.71 -19.49
CA ILE A 119 -6.04 -13.78 -19.79
C ILE A 119 -6.51 -13.66 -21.25
N ALA A 120 -6.84 -12.46 -21.71
CA ALA A 120 -7.22 -12.22 -23.10
C ALA A 120 -6.10 -12.62 -24.07
N TYR A 121 -4.84 -12.34 -23.73
CA TYR A 121 -3.68 -12.75 -24.54
C TYR A 121 -3.53 -14.27 -24.65
N TYR A 122 -3.88 -15.04 -23.62
CA TYR A 122 -3.78 -16.51 -23.66
C TYR A 122 -4.98 -17.19 -24.32
N ILE A 123 -6.12 -16.51 -24.41
CA ILE A 123 -7.36 -17.06 -24.99
C ILE A 123 -7.48 -16.74 -26.49
N ILE A 124 -6.95 -15.59 -26.92
CA ILE A 124 -6.99 -15.10 -28.32
C ILE A 124 -5.70 -15.51 -29.03
#